data_AF-A0A8J1ZQX1-F1
#
_entry.id   AF-A0A8J1ZQX1-F1
#
_cell.length_a   1.000
_cell.length_b   1.000
_cell.length_c   1.000
_cell.angle_alpha   90.00
_cell.angle_beta   90.00
_cell.angle_gamma   90.00
#
_symmetry.space_group_name_H-M   'P 1'
#
loop_
_entity.id
_entity.type
_entity.pdbx_description
1 polymer ?
#
loop_
_entity_poly.entity_id
_entity_poly.type
_entity_poly.pdbx_seq_one_letter_code
_entity_poly.pdbx_strand_id
1 'polypeptide(L)'
;MVSTVFTPSSRGGDSAGLPSPRDIDCSSSSLRFRSGCSDKIFDEIGTVHSSAVDGLLTDFYQITMAYAYWKAGKHEETAVFDAYFRKCPFKGEYTICAGINEVVRFLNTFGYTPNQIQYLKKQMPTAEPEFFDFLEQLDCRDLTVHGMREGEIVFPSQPLLRLEGPLILCQLLETTVLNLLNYPSLIATNAARYRQAATSSREKKKPTLIEMGTRRAQGPDGALSAARYSYLGGFDATSCVKAGHVFGIPIKGTHAHAFVTSFSGLDNLKKMTNCGQLGPKFVSDVLEYRLRTGAMATNDGELAAFISYAISFPKSLLALVDTYDTLYSGVPNFLCVALALLDRGFTPVGVRLDSGQRSEEYVSGGGK
;
A
#
# COMPACT_ATOMS: atom_id res chain seq x y z
N MET A 1 -12.92 9.88 5.92
CA MET A 1 -12.57 9.24 7.19
C MET A 1 -13.79 8.47 7.64
N VAL A 2 -13.65 7.16 7.77
CA VAL A 2 -14.65 6.22 8.29
C VAL A 2 -14.95 6.64 9.73
N SER A 3 -16.23 6.79 10.03
CA SER A 3 -16.78 7.04 11.35
C SER A 3 -17.61 5.83 11.71
N THR A 4 -17.37 5.26 12.89
CA THR A 4 -18.31 4.30 13.46
C THR A 4 -19.55 5.06 13.88
N VAL A 5 -20.73 4.49 13.66
CA VAL A 5 -21.92 4.93 14.39
C VAL A 5 -22.47 3.79 15.21
N PHE A 6 -22.68 4.14 16.47
CA PHE A 6 -23.25 3.30 17.49
C PHE A 6 -24.78 3.24 17.29
N THR A 7 -25.29 2.06 17.00
CA THR A 7 -26.72 1.77 17.20
C THR A 7 -26.82 0.63 18.20
N PRO A 8 -27.06 0.92 19.49
CA PRO A 8 -27.42 -0.13 20.42
C PRO A 8 -28.81 -0.63 20.00
N SER A 9 -28.86 -1.79 19.38
CA SER A 9 -30.13 -2.46 19.12
C SER A 9 -30.67 -2.97 20.45
N SER A 10 -31.38 -2.13 21.20
CA SER A 10 -32.27 -2.61 22.26
C SER A 10 -33.44 -3.30 21.59
N ARG A 11 -33.47 -4.64 21.58
CA ARG A 11 -34.71 -5.37 21.27
C ARG A 11 -35.70 -5.12 22.42
N GLY A 12 -36.50 -4.07 22.29
CA GLY A 12 -37.55 -3.73 23.23
C GLY A 12 -38.05 -2.30 23.04
N GLY A 13 -39.09 -2.13 22.24
CA GLY A 13 -39.82 -0.87 22.12
C GLY A 13 -40.42 -0.66 20.74
N ASP A 14 -41.72 -0.95 20.60
CA ASP A 14 -42.54 -0.51 19.48
C ASP A 14 -42.33 0.98 19.21
N SER A 15 -41.92 1.34 18.00
CA SER A 15 -42.01 2.72 17.52
C SER A 15 -42.32 2.75 16.02
N ALA A 16 -43.16 3.72 15.68
CA ALA A 16 -44.00 3.78 14.51
C ALA A 16 -43.25 3.95 13.17
N GLY A 17 -43.93 3.48 12.12
CA GLY A 17 -43.51 3.42 10.72
C GLY A 17 -42.80 4.65 10.15
N LEU A 18 -41.73 4.35 9.41
CA LEU A 18 -41.21 5.15 8.30
C LEU A 18 -41.28 4.28 7.02
N PRO A 19 -41.57 4.86 5.85
CA PRO A 19 -41.99 4.12 4.68
C PRO A 19 -40.84 3.33 4.05
N SER A 20 -41.13 2.09 3.68
CA SER A 20 -40.23 1.17 2.96
C SER A 20 -39.88 1.68 1.56
N PRO A 21 -38.60 1.81 1.19
CA PRO A 21 -38.20 1.85 -0.21
C PRO A 21 -38.47 0.48 -0.83
N ARG A 22 -39.13 0.50 -1.99
CA ARG A 22 -39.60 -0.65 -2.76
C ARG A 22 -38.47 -1.63 -3.08
N ASP A 23 -38.88 -2.90 -3.09
CA ASP A 23 -38.12 -4.11 -3.40
C ASP A 23 -37.04 -3.92 -4.49
N ILE A 24 -35.78 -3.92 -4.05
CA ILE A 24 -34.66 -4.39 -4.86
C ILE A 24 -34.37 -5.78 -4.33
N ASP A 25 -34.72 -6.78 -5.13
CA ASP A 25 -34.38 -8.19 -4.91
C ASP A 25 -32.85 -8.35 -5.02
N CYS A 26 -32.14 -8.07 -3.92
CA CYS A 26 -30.75 -8.44 -3.72
C CYS A 26 -30.70 -9.89 -3.21
N SER A 27 -31.03 -10.85 -4.09
CA SER A 27 -30.84 -12.26 -3.82
C SER A 27 -29.33 -12.58 -3.75
N SER A 28 -28.86 -12.70 -2.50
CA SER A 28 -27.64 -13.40 -2.05
C SER A 28 -26.26 -12.78 -2.33
N SER A 29 -25.80 -11.95 -1.38
CA SER A 29 -24.39 -11.87 -1.01
C SER A 29 -24.17 -11.55 0.48
N SER A 30 -25.04 -12.06 1.35
CA SER A 30 -24.84 -12.00 2.81
C SER A 30 -23.99 -13.20 3.25
N LEU A 31 -22.71 -12.98 3.54
CA LEU A 31 -21.91 -13.96 4.28
C LEU A 31 -22.39 -13.95 5.73
N ARG A 32 -23.01 -15.05 6.18
CA ARG A 32 -23.36 -15.30 7.59
C ARG A 32 -22.27 -16.19 8.17
N PHE A 33 -21.56 -15.68 9.17
CA PHE A 33 -20.55 -16.45 9.88
C PHE A 33 -21.16 -16.98 11.18
N ARG A 34 -21.19 -18.30 11.34
CA ARG A 34 -21.40 -18.97 12.62
C ARG A 34 -20.20 -19.88 12.84
N SER A 35 -19.54 -19.76 13.99
CA SER A 35 -18.49 -20.68 14.42
C SER A 35 -19.07 -22.09 14.48
N GLY A 36 -18.78 -22.87 13.42
CA GLY A 36 -19.39 -24.19 13.18
C GLY A 36 -19.63 -24.51 11.70
N CYS A 37 -19.62 -23.51 10.82
CA CYS A 37 -19.55 -23.73 9.37
C CYS A 37 -18.08 -23.67 8.93
N SER A 38 -17.60 -24.72 8.29
CA SER A 38 -16.27 -24.81 7.68
C SER A 38 -16.18 -23.88 6.46
N ASP A 39 -16.13 -22.57 6.68
CA ASP A 39 -15.96 -21.59 5.61
C ASP A 39 -14.46 -21.27 5.46
N LYS A 40 -13.93 -21.73 4.32
CA LYS A 40 -12.52 -21.75 3.85
C LYS A 40 -11.73 -20.43 3.94
N ILE A 41 -12.37 -19.33 4.32
CA ILE A 41 -11.75 -17.99 4.33
C ILE A 41 -10.75 -17.85 5.48
N PHE A 42 -11.02 -18.45 6.65
CA PHE A 42 -10.10 -18.38 7.79
C PHE A 42 -8.85 -19.26 7.61
N ASP A 43 -8.98 -20.38 6.89
CA ASP A 43 -7.85 -21.27 6.59
C ASP A 43 -6.95 -20.73 5.46
N GLU A 44 -7.47 -19.88 4.57
CA GLU A 44 -6.71 -19.28 3.46
C GLU A 44 -6.08 -17.91 3.80
N ILE A 45 -6.60 -17.20 4.81
CA ILE A 45 -6.09 -15.89 5.22
C ILE A 45 -4.98 -16.09 6.27
N GLY A 46 -3.73 -16.03 5.81
CA GLY A 46 -2.54 -16.12 6.67
C GLY A 46 -2.46 -15.03 7.76
N THR A 47 -1.45 -15.12 8.63
CA THR A 47 -1.28 -14.27 9.81
C THR A 47 -1.14 -12.77 9.51
N VAL A 48 -1.39 -11.92 10.51
CA VAL A 48 -1.17 -10.46 10.45
C VAL A 48 0.26 -10.16 9.95
N HIS A 49 0.38 -9.23 8.99
CA HIS A 49 1.67 -8.91 8.35
C HIS A 49 2.57 -8.02 9.20
N SER A 50 2.01 -7.37 10.23
CA SER A 50 2.71 -6.47 11.13
C SER A 50 2.47 -6.87 12.58
N SER A 51 3.56 -7.06 13.33
CA SER A 51 3.52 -7.30 14.77
C SER A 51 3.07 -6.09 15.59
N ALA A 52 2.86 -4.93 14.95
CA ALA A 52 2.39 -3.72 15.62
C ALA A 52 0.86 -3.66 15.76
N VAL A 53 0.13 -4.58 15.14
CA VAL A 53 -1.32 -4.66 15.19
C VAL A 53 -1.71 -5.75 16.18
N ASP A 54 -2.01 -5.35 17.41
CA ASP A 54 -2.39 -6.24 18.52
C ASP A 54 -3.48 -5.58 19.40
N GLY A 55 -3.88 -6.24 20.50
CA GLY A 55 -4.91 -5.74 21.41
C GLY A 55 -4.58 -4.41 22.11
N LEU A 56 -3.31 -3.97 22.11
CA LEU A 56 -2.90 -2.66 22.63
C LEU A 56 -2.91 -1.55 21.57
N LEU A 57 -3.09 -1.87 20.28
CA LEU A 57 -3.28 -0.87 19.23
C LEU A 57 -4.69 -0.28 19.29
N THR A 58 -5.00 0.38 20.39
CA THR A 58 -6.28 1.01 20.70
C THR A 58 -6.06 2.26 21.53
N ASP A 59 -7.07 3.13 21.59
CA ASP A 59 -6.97 4.31 22.44
C ASP A 59 -7.22 3.93 23.91
N PHE A 60 -6.52 4.57 24.85
CA PHE A 60 -6.64 4.24 26.28
C PHE A 60 -8.09 4.35 26.80
N TYR A 61 -8.88 5.28 26.25
CA TYR A 61 -10.29 5.43 26.64
C TYR A 61 -11.15 4.22 26.26
N GLN A 62 -10.75 3.42 25.27
CA GLN A 62 -11.45 2.17 24.93
C GLN A 62 -11.33 1.16 26.07
N ILE A 63 -10.15 1.05 26.69
CA ILE A 63 -9.91 0.16 27.83
C ILE A 63 -10.66 0.64 29.07
N THR A 64 -10.69 1.95 29.33
CA THR A 64 -11.41 2.49 30.50
C THR A 64 -12.93 2.35 30.35
N MET A 65 -13.47 2.50 29.13
CA MET A 65 -14.88 2.20 28.84
C MET A 65 -15.18 0.70 28.97
N ALA A 66 -14.29 -0.17 28.48
CA ALA A 66 -14.43 -1.61 28.65
C ALA A 66 -14.52 -2.01 30.14
N TYR A 67 -13.66 -1.44 30.98
CA TYR A 67 -13.74 -1.61 32.43
C TYR A 67 -15.07 -1.09 33.02
N ALA A 68 -15.55 0.08 32.58
CA ALA A 68 -16.83 0.60 33.03
C ALA A 68 -18.02 -0.30 32.62
N TYR A 69 -18.02 -0.86 31.40
CA TYR A 69 -19.02 -1.84 30.97
C TYR A 69 -18.94 -3.14 31.76
N TRP A 70 -17.73 -3.61 32.04
CA TRP A 70 -17.50 -4.80 32.85
C TRP A 70 -18.08 -4.61 34.26
N LYS A 71 -17.70 -3.51 34.92
CA LYS A 71 -18.16 -3.14 36.26
C LYS A 71 -19.68 -2.92 36.36
N ALA A 72 -20.28 -2.39 35.29
CA ALA A 72 -21.73 -2.20 35.20
C ALA A 72 -22.50 -3.46 34.80
N GLY A 73 -21.83 -4.59 34.54
CA GLY A 73 -22.47 -5.84 34.09
C GLY A 73 -23.04 -5.79 32.67
N LYS A 74 -22.58 -4.84 31.84
CA LYS A 74 -23.09 -4.63 30.45
C LYS A 74 -22.22 -5.24 29.36
N HIS A 75 -21.04 -5.75 29.72
CA HIS A 75 -20.01 -6.18 28.78
C HIS A 75 -20.46 -7.33 27.85
N GLU A 76 -21.39 -8.18 28.28
CA GLU A 76 -21.96 -9.29 27.51
C GLU A 76 -23.20 -8.91 26.69
N GLU A 77 -23.74 -7.69 26.85
CA GLU A 77 -24.88 -7.25 26.05
C GLU A 77 -24.55 -7.30 24.56
N THR A 78 -25.47 -7.81 23.74
CA THR A 78 -25.27 -7.85 22.29
C THR A 78 -25.38 -6.45 21.70
N ALA A 79 -24.36 -6.05 20.93
CA ALA A 79 -24.33 -4.78 20.22
C ALA A 79 -23.99 -4.97 18.75
N VAL A 80 -24.38 -3.98 17.93
CA VAL A 80 -24.09 -3.94 16.49
C VAL A 80 -23.37 -2.63 16.16
N PHE A 81 -22.20 -2.75 15.56
CA PHE A 81 -21.34 -1.63 15.18
C PHE A 81 -21.17 -1.60 13.67
N ASP A 82 -21.58 -0.49 13.05
CA ASP A 82 -21.42 -0.24 11.62
C ASP A 82 -20.27 0.74 11.37
N ALA A 83 -19.29 0.30 10.58
CA ALA A 83 -18.20 1.13 10.09
C ALA A 83 -18.56 1.67 8.69
N TYR A 84 -18.79 2.98 8.59
CA TYR A 84 -19.04 3.66 7.31
C TYR A 84 -18.31 5.00 7.27
N PHE A 85 -18.26 5.70 6.13
CA PHE A 85 -17.71 7.06 6.06
C PHE A 85 -18.76 8.07 5.63
N ARG A 86 -18.58 9.33 6.03
CA ARG A 86 -19.56 10.40 5.75
C ARG A 86 -19.27 11.20 4.48
N LYS A 87 -18.02 11.21 4.01
CA LYS A 87 -17.57 11.98 2.85
C LYS A 87 -16.54 11.20 2.05
N CYS A 88 -16.70 11.18 0.74
CA CYS A 88 -15.71 10.62 -0.17
C CYS A 88 -14.37 11.39 -0.06
N PRO A 89 -13.23 10.68 -0.10
CA PRO A 89 -11.92 11.31 -0.08
C PRO A 89 -11.63 12.06 -1.38
N PHE A 90 -10.66 12.97 -1.35
CA PHE A 90 -10.16 13.70 -2.52
C PHE A 90 -11.22 14.49 -3.31
N LYS A 91 -12.32 14.87 -2.63
CA LYS A 91 -13.51 15.49 -3.28
C LYS A 91 -14.04 14.65 -4.45
N GLY A 92 -13.84 13.33 -4.41
CA GLY A 92 -14.34 12.39 -5.42
C GLY A 92 -15.79 11.97 -5.15
N GLU A 93 -16.29 11.10 -6.01
CA GLU A 93 -17.67 10.60 -5.94
C GLU A 93 -17.76 9.21 -5.31
N TYR A 94 -16.64 8.49 -5.24
CA TYR A 94 -16.57 7.11 -4.75
C TYR A 94 -15.34 6.86 -3.87
N THR A 95 -15.39 5.77 -3.11
CA THR A 95 -14.24 5.18 -2.39
C THR A 95 -14.13 3.71 -2.79
N ILE A 96 -12.92 3.18 -2.91
CA ILE A 96 -12.68 1.75 -3.07
C ILE A 96 -12.55 1.12 -1.68
N CYS A 97 -13.37 0.10 -1.41
CA CYS A 97 -13.31 -0.67 -0.18
C CYS A 97 -12.00 -1.46 -0.12
N ALA A 98 -11.22 -1.27 0.94
CA ALA A 98 -9.99 -2.01 1.19
C ALA A 98 -9.68 -2.10 2.69
N GLY A 99 -8.92 -3.11 3.10
CA GLY A 99 -8.50 -3.33 4.48
C GLY A 99 -9.32 -4.39 5.22
N ILE A 100 -10.40 -4.90 4.63
CA ILE A 100 -11.26 -5.95 5.20
C ILE A 100 -10.43 -7.20 5.53
N ASN A 101 -9.50 -7.57 4.65
CA ASN A 101 -8.66 -8.73 4.88
C ASN A 101 -7.69 -8.54 6.06
N GLU A 102 -7.23 -7.31 6.32
CA GLU A 102 -6.38 -7.05 7.51
C GLU A 102 -7.20 -7.07 8.79
N VAL A 103 -8.44 -6.57 8.74
CA VAL A 103 -9.35 -6.65 9.87
C VAL A 103 -9.58 -8.13 10.24
N VAL A 104 -9.89 -8.99 9.26
CA VAL A 104 -10.10 -10.42 9.52
C VAL A 104 -8.85 -11.07 10.14
N ARG A 105 -7.65 -10.75 9.64
CA ARG A 105 -6.39 -11.25 10.23
C ARG A 105 -6.22 -10.81 11.67
N PHE A 106 -6.48 -9.54 11.96
CA PHE A 106 -6.39 -9.01 13.30
C PHE A 106 -7.37 -9.70 14.25
N LEU A 107 -8.62 -9.91 13.83
CA LEU A 107 -9.63 -10.61 14.63
C LEU A 107 -9.22 -12.05 14.97
N ASN A 108 -8.50 -12.74 14.07
CA ASN A 108 -7.99 -14.10 14.32
C ASN A 108 -6.90 -14.17 15.38
N THR A 109 -6.15 -13.09 15.56
CA THR A 109 -5.04 -13.02 16.50
C THR A 109 -5.30 -12.09 17.66
N PHE A 110 -6.53 -11.57 17.78
CA PHE A 110 -6.89 -10.62 18.81
C PHE A 110 -6.86 -11.31 20.18
N GLY A 111 -6.26 -10.61 21.14
CA GLY A 111 -6.09 -11.06 22.51
C GLY A 111 -5.01 -10.24 23.19
N TYR A 112 -4.79 -10.53 24.47
CA TYR A 112 -3.79 -9.85 25.29
C TYR A 112 -2.77 -10.85 25.81
N THR A 113 -1.49 -10.54 25.64
CA THR A 113 -0.41 -11.30 26.24
C THR A 113 -0.27 -10.97 27.73
N PRO A 114 0.31 -11.87 28.55
CA PRO A 114 0.53 -11.61 29.98
C PRO A 114 1.31 -10.31 30.27
N ASN A 115 2.28 -9.98 29.40
CA ASN A 115 3.06 -8.75 29.51
C ASN A 115 2.19 -7.49 29.26
N GLN A 116 1.28 -7.55 28.29
CA GLN A 116 0.36 -6.46 28.00
C GLN A 116 -0.65 -6.29 29.14
N ILE A 117 -1.16 -7.38 29.71
CA ILE A 117 -2.02 -7.35 30.89
C ILE A 117 -1.29 -6.71 32.09
N GLN A 118 -0.03 -7.10 32.34
CA GLN A 118 0.76 -6.49 33.40
C GLN A 118 0.97 -4.98 33.18
N TYR A 119 1.15 -4.55 31.93
CA TYR A 119 1.22 -3.13 31.59
C TYR A 119 -0.10 -2.41 31.88
N LEU A 120 -1.24 -2.97 31.48
CA LEU A 120 -2.57 -2.40 31.75
C LEU A 120 -2.86 -2.31 33.26
N LYS A 121 -2.48 -3.32 34.05
CA LYS A 121 -2.56 -3.29 35.53
C LYS A 121 -1.81 -2.09 36.11
N LYS A 122 -0.65 -1.71 35.55
CA LYS A 122 0.11 -0.53 35.98
C LYS A 122 -0.57 0.79 35.59
N GLN A 123 -1.24 0.85 34.44
CA GLN A 123 -1.94 2.06 33.99
C GLN A 123 -3.29 2.27 34.70
N MET A 124 -3.89 1.20 35.23
CA MET A 124 -5.19 1.22 35.91
C MET A 124 -5.09 0.62 37.33
N PRO A 125 -4.35 1.26 38.25
CA PRO A 125 -4.07 0.70 39.57
C PRO A 125 -5.31 0.60 40.48
N THR A 126 -6.40 1.27 40.12
CA THR A 126 -7.68 1.25 40.87
C THR A 126 -8.70 0.29 40.29
N ALA A 127 -8.39 -0.41 39.19
CA ALA A 127 -9.28 -1.39 38.59
C ALA A 127 -9.22 -2.73 39.33
N GLU A 128 -10.36 -3.43 39.41
CA GLU A 128 -10.43 -4.74 40.03
C GLU A 128 -9.55 -5.78 39.27
N PRO A 129 -8.78 -6.63 39.98
CA PRO A 129 -7.94 -7.66 39.35
C PRO A 129 -8.67 -8.58 38.36
N GLU A 130 -9.93 -8.91 38.67
CA GLU A 130 -10.80 -9.80 37.92
C GLU A 130 -11.11 -9.28 36.51
N PHE A 131 -11.11 -7.95 36.31
CA PHE A 131 -11.24 -7.35 34.98
C PHE A 131 -10.08 -7.74 34.07
N PHE A 132 -8.86 -7.83 34.62
CA PHE A 132 -7.70 -8.20 33.83
C PHE A 132 -7.64 -9.70 33.52
N ASP A 133 -8.15 -10.53 34.43
CA ASP A 133 -8.30 -11.97 34.19
C ASP A 133 -9.36 -12.20 33.10
N PHE A 134 -10.41 -11.38 33.06
CA PHE A 134 -11.36 -11.33 31.95
C PHE A 134 -10.70 -10.92 30.62
N LEU A 135 -9.90 -9.83 30.61
CA LEU A 135 -9.20 -9.40 29.39
C LEU A 135 -8.22 -10.46 28.86
N GLU A 136 -7.56 -11.21 29.73
CA GLU A 136 -6.62 -12.28 29.32
C GLU A 136 -7.33 -13.43 28.60
N GLN A 137 -8.60 -13.69 28.90
CA GLN A 137 -9.42 -14.74 28.29
C GLN A 137 -10.21 -14.25 27.07
N LEU A 138 -10.13 -12.96 26.75
CA LEU A 138 -10.94 -12.32 25.72
C LEU A 138 -10.45 -12.70 24.32
N ASP A 139 -11.38 -13.13 23.47
CA ASP A 139 -11.14 -13.40 22.05
C ASP A 139 -12.36 -13.06 21.18
N CYS A 140 -12.25 -13.25 19.87
CA CYS A 140 -13.30 -12.87 18.92
C CYS A 140 -14.26 -14.02 18.52
N ARG A 141 -14.35 -15.12 19.27
CA ARG A 141 -15.16 -16.29 18.87
C ARG A 141 -16.66 -16.02 18.79
N ASP A 142 -17.17 -15.13 19.64
CA ASP A 142 -18.59 -14.76 19.71
C ASP A 142 -18.93 -13.53 18.84
N LEU A 143 -18.05 -13.17 17.90
CA LEU A 143 -18.24 -12.04 16.99
C LEU A 143 -18.73 -12.52 15.62
N THR A 144 -19.82 -11.93 15.14
CA THR A 144 -20.28 -12.05 13.75
C THR A 144 -19.81 -10.84 12.96
N VAL A 145 -19.16 -11.07 11.82
CA VAL A 145 -18.58 -10.02 10.98
C VAL A 145 -19.24 -10.04 9.60
N HIS A 146 -19.80 -8.93 9.15
CA HIS A 146 -20.21 -8.76 7.75
C HIS A 146 -19.34 -7.70 7.11
N GLY A 147 -18.88 -7.91 5.88
CA GLY A 147 -18.03 -6.95 5.18
C GLY A 147 -18.25 -6.95 3.68
N MET A 148 -18.04 -5.80 3.06
CA MET A 148 -17.92 -5.66 1.60
C MET A 148 -16.67 -6.39 1.09
N ARG A 149 -16.65 -6.73 -0.20
CA ARG A 149 -15.46 -7.34 -0.80
C ARG A 149 -14.41 -6.26 -1.11
N GLU A 150 -13.13 -6.55 -0.87
CA GLU A 150 -12.05 -5.63 -1.25
C GLU A 150 -12.08 -5.37 -2.76
N GLY A 151 -11.94 -4.10 -3.15
CA GLY A 151 -12.02 -3.65 -4.54
C GLY A 151 -13.40 -3.14 -4.98
N GLU A 152 -14.45 -3.35 -4.19
CA GLU A 152 -15.77 -2.81 -4.48
C GLU A 152 -15.83 -1.29 -4.30
N ILE A 153 -16.70 -0.65 -5.08
CA ILE A 153 -17.01 0.77 -4.93
C ILE A 153 -18.02 0.94 -3.80
N VAL A 154 -17.72 1.83 -2.86
CA VAL A 154 -18.58 2.18 -1.74
C VAL A 154 -18.84 3.68 -1.69
N PHE A 155 -20.03 4.04 -1.21
CA PHE A 155 -20.51 5.42 -1.09
C PHE A 155 -20.68 5.82 0.39
N PRO A 156 -20.77 7.13 0.68
CA PRO A 156 -21.01 7.60 2.03
C PRO A 156 -22.28 7.02 2.65
N SER A 157 -22.25 6.86 3.98
CA SER A 157 -23.38 6.36 4.78
C SER A 157 -23.83 4.93 4.43
N GLN A 158 -22.96 4.13 3.82
CA GLN A 158 -23.14 2.70 3.62
C GLN A 158 -22.13 1.91 4.47
N PRO A 159 -22.56 0.85 5.18
CA PRO A 159 -21.66 0.05 6.00
C PRO A 159 -20.65 -0.72 5.14
N LEU A 160 -19.35 -0.51 5.40
CA LEU A 160 -18.26 -1.29 4.82
C LEU A 160 -18.07 -2.60 5.58
N LEU A 161 -18.21 -2.51 6.91
CA LEU A 161 -18.05 -3.60 7.86
C LEU A 161 -19.10 -3.43 8.96
N ARG A 162 -19.73 -4.54 9.35
CA ARG A 162 -20.62 -4.65 10.51
C ARG A 162 -20.06 -5.69 11.46
N LEU A 163 -19.95 -5.32 12.74
CA LEU A 163 -19.59 -6.23 13.83
C LEU A 163 -20.83 -6.42 14.72
N GLU A 164 -21.19 -7.67 15.00
CA GLU A 164 -22.30 -8.04 15.88
C GLU A 164 -21.80 -9.03 16.94
N GLY A 165 -21.94 -8.72 18.22
CA GLY A 165 -21.45 -9.55 19.31
C GLY A 165 -21.46 -8.84 20.66
N PRO A 166 -20.72 -9.34 21.66
CA PRO A 166 -20.60 -8.69 22.96
C PRO A 166 -20.13 -7.24 22.86
N LEU A 167 -20.79 -6.34 23.62
CA LEU A 167 -20.55 -4.90 23.61
C LEU A 167 -19.09 -4.56 23.83
N ILE A 168 -18.44 -5.23 24.80
CA ILE A 168 -17.04 -4.96 25.15
C ILE A 168 -16.08 -5.29 24.00
N LEU A 169 -16.35 -6.37 23.24
CA LEU A 169 -15.53 -6.75 22.08
C LEU A 169 -15.69 -5.72 20.97
N CYS A 170 -16.93 -5.39 20.60
CA CYS A 170 -17.18 -4.43 19.53
C CYS A 170 -16.54 -3.06 19.85
N GLN A 171 -16.55 -2.65 21.12
CA GLN A 171 -15.92 -1.41 21.57
C GLN A 171 -14.39 -1.45 21.47
N LEU A 172 -13.75 -2.51 21.96
CA LEU A 172 -12.28 -2.61 21.99
C LEU A 172 -11.66 -2.68 20.58
N LEU A 173 -12.39 -3.26 19.63
CA LEU A 173 -11.95 -3.42 18.25
C LEU A 173 -12.04 -2.14 17.42
N GLU A 174 -12.82 -1.14 17.86
CA GLU A 174 -13.16 0.05 17.08
C GLU A 174 -11.94 0.77 16.51
N THR A 175 -10.99 1.17 17.38
CA THR A 175 -9.84 1.98 16.97
C THR A 175 -8.97 1.23 15.94
N THR A 176 -8.70 -0.05 16.16
CA THR A 176 -7.87 -0.85 15.25
C THR A 176 -8.58 -1.09 13.91
N VAL A 177 -9.87 -1.44 13.94
CA VAL A 177 -10.67 -1.64 12.73
C VAL A 177 -10.72 -0.36 11.90
N LEU A 178 -10.94 0.79 12.53
CA LEU A 178 -10.91 2.08 11.82
C LEU A 178 -9.54 2.35 11.20
N ASN A 179 -8.44 2.03 11.90
CA ASN A 179 -7.09 2.21 11.36
C ASN A 179 -6.88 1.33 10.11
N LEU A 180 -7.25 0.05 10.20
CA LEU A 180 -7.09 -0.94 9.14
C LEU A 180 -8.04 -0.74 7.96
N LEU A 181 -9.16 -0.01 8.11
CA LEU A 181 -10.05 0.33 6.98
C LEU A 181 -9.71 1.67 6.33
N ASN A 182 -9.40 2.69 7.15
CA ASN A 182 -9.23 4.05 6.66
C ASN A 182 -8.04 4.20 5.71
N TYR A 183 -6.87 3.73 6.13
CA TYR A 183 -5.64 3.93 5.36
C TYR A 183 -5.65 3.13 4.04
N PRO A 184 -5.98 1.83 4.04
CA PRO A 184 -6.12 1.05 2.81
C PRO A 184 -7.10 1.64 1.80
N SER A 185 -8.31 1.99 2.25
CA SER A 185 -9.35 2.54 1.38
C SER A 185 -8.91 3.88 0.77
N LEU A 186 -8.19 4.70 1.53
CA LEU A 186 -7.65 5.97 1.04
C LEU A 186 -6.59 5.76 -0.06
N ILE A 187 -5.66 4.83 0.15
CA ILE A 187 -4.61 4.51 -0.82
C ILE A 187 -5.20 3.89 -2.09
N ALA A 188 -6.08 2.89 -1.96
CA ALA A 188 -6.71 2.24 -3.10
C ALA A 188 -7.50 3.24 -3.96
N THR A 189 -8.27 4.13 -3.31
CA THR A 189 -9.02 5.18 -4.00
C THR A 189 -8.10 6.16 -4.71
N ASN A 190 -6.99 6.58 -4.08
CA ASN A 190 -6.04 7.49 -4.71
C ASN A 190 -5.36 6.84 -5.92
N ALA A 191 -4.97 5.56 -5.80
CA ALA A 191 -4.36 4.81 -6.87
C ALA A 191 -5.30 4.64 -8.08
N ALA A 192 -6.59 4.41 -7.85
CA ALA A 192 -7.59 4.37 -8.90
C ALA A 192 -7.75 5.71 -9.61
N ARG A 193 -7.71 6.83 -8.87
CA ARG A 193 -7.72 8.17 -9.47
C ARG A 193 -6.49 8.41 -10.35
N TYR A 194 -5.31 8.00 -9.93
CA TYR A 194 -4.10 8.06 -10.78
C TYR A 194 -4.24 7.18 -12.03
N ARG A 195 -4.77 5.97 -11.89
CA ARG A 195 -5.07 5.09 -13.04
C ARG A 195 -6.02 5.75 -14.02
N GLN A 196 -7.10 6.34 -13.55
CA GLN A 196 -8.07 7.06 -14.38
C GLN A 196 -7.40 8.25 -15.09
N ALA A 197 -6.66 9.09 -14.37
CA ALA A 197 -5.95 10.24 -14.95
C ALA A 197 -4.87 9.82 -15.97
N ALA A 198 -4.20 8.70 -15.74
CA ALA A 198 -3.18 8.19 -16.66
C ALA A 198 -3.78 7.56 -17.92
N THR A 199 -5.00 7.01 -17.84
CA THR A 199 -5.68 6.31 -18.96
C THR A 199 -6.64 7.24 -19.72
N SER A 200 -6.98 8.40 -19.17
CA SER A 200 -7.79 9.41 -19.87
C SER A 200 -7.01 10.15 -20.97
N SER A 201 -5.70 9.91 -21.11
CA SER A 201 -4.91 10.43 -22.22
C SER A 201 -5.35 9.81 -23.54
N ARG A 202 -5.24 10.56 -24.65
CA ARG A 202 -5.56 10.07 -26.01
C ARG A 202 -4.61 8.96 -26.52
N GLU A 203 -3.70 8.47 -25.68
CA GLU A 203 -2.74 7.45 -26.07
C GLU A 203 -3.41 6.08 -26.15
N LYS A 204 -3.10 5.34 -27.23
CA LYS A 204 -3.63 3.99 -27.45
C LYS A 204 -3.08 2.95 -26.46
N LYS A 205 -2.04 3.27 -25.69
CA LYS A 205 -1.32 2.34 -24.82
C LYS A 205 -1.52 2.70 -23.35
N LYS A 206 -2.01 1.76 -22.55
CA LYS A 206 -2.12 1.89 -21.08
C LYS A 206 -0.72 2.16 -20.49
N PRO A 207 -0.49 3.30 -19.81
CA PRO A 207 0.78 3.56 -19.15
C PRO A 207 0.97 2.62 -17.96
N THR A 208 2.22 2.23 -17.71
CA THR A 208 2.58 1.44 -16.53
C THR A 208 2.71 2.37 -15.32
N LEU A 209 1.95 2.10 -14.26
CA LEU A 209 2.04 2.82 -12.99
C LEU A 209 2.81 1.99 -11.98
N ILE A 210 3.77 2.62 -11.29
CA ILE A 210 4.66 1.95 -10.35
C ILE A 210 4.66 2.71 -9.02
N GLU A 211 4.43 1.98 -7.93
CA GLU A 211 4.41 2.54 -6.58
C GLU A 211 5.87 2.65 -6.05
N MET A 212 6.29 3.87 -5.70
CA MET A 212 7.68 4.23 -5.38
C MET A 212 7.81 5.01 -4.06
N GLY A 213 6.78 4.91 -3.21
CA GLY A 213 6.56 5.70 -2.00
C GLY A 213 7.16 5.13 -0.72
N THR A 214 7.70 3.90 -0.73
CA THR A 214 8.30 3.20 0.44
C THR A 214 9.11 4.11 1.36
N ARG A 215 9.99 4.96 0.80
CA ARG A 215 10.91 5.83 1.56
C ARG A 215 10.24 7.00 2.31
N ARG A 216 8.95 7.25 2.06
CA ARG A 216 8.15 8.33 2.65
C ARG A 216 6.84 7.84 3.25
N ALA A 217 6.57 6.54 3.16
CA ALA A 217 5.38 5.95 3.75
C ALA A 217 5.46 6.02 5.29
N GLN A 218 4.31 6.12 5.93
CA GLN A 218 4.21 6.43 7.35
C GLN A 218 4.39 5.18 8.21
N GLY A 219 5.39 5.20 9.09
CA GLY A 219 5.62 4.14 10.06
C GLY A 219 6.13 2.82 9.44
N PRO A 220 6.27 1.78 10.26
CA PRO A 220 6.88 0.52 9.86
C PRO A 220 6.03 -0.29 8.86
N ASP A 221 4.69 -0.24 8.96
CA ASP A 221 3.79 -0.98 8.06
C ASP A 221 3.26 -0.15 6.88
N GLY A 222 3.32 1.19 6.97
CA GLY A 222 2.68 2.05 5.96
C GLY A 222 3.20 1.81 4.55
N ALA A 223 4.47 1.46 4.38
CA ALA A 223 5.03 1.14 3.06
C ALA A 223 4.44 -0.16 2.47
N LEU A 224 4.24 -1.17 3.31
CA LEU A 224 3.73 -2.47 2.91
C LEU A 224 2.25 -2.37 2.53
N SER A 225 1.47 -1.71 3.39
CA SER A 225 0.07 -1.38 3.14
C SER A 225 -0.07 -0.49 1.89
N ALA A 226 0.72 0.57 1.75
CA ALA A 226 0.66 1.47 0.59
C ALA A 226 0.91 0.72 -0.73
N ALA A 227 1.93 -0.12 -0.79
CA ALA A 227 2.26 -0.91 -1.97
C ALA A 227 1.10 -1.85 -2.37
N ARG A 228 0.54 -2.58 -1.40
CA ARG A 228 -0.58 -3.50 -1.63
C ARG A 228 -1.82 -2.79 -2.15
N TYR A 229 -2.24 -1.73 -1.46
CA TYR A 229 -3.49 -1.07 -1.81
C TYR A 229 -3.35 -0.17 -3.04
N SER A 230 -2.14 0.29 -3.37
CA SER A 230 -1.89 0.93 -4.67
C SER A 230 -2.05 -0.06 -5.82
N TYR A 231 -1.56 -1.29 -5.65
CA TYR A 231 -1.74 -2.37 -6.63
C TYR A 231 -3.22 -2.73 -6.79
N LEU A 232 -3.95 -2.90 -5.68
CA LEU A 232 -5.41 -3.11 -5.70
C LEU A 232 -6.15 -1.98 -6.45
N GLY A 233 -5.76 -0.73 -6.22
CA GLY A 233 -6.33 0.44 -6.89
C GLY A 233 -5.95 0.59 -8.36
N GLY A 234 -5.05 -0.25 -8.89
CA GLY A 234 -4.76 -0.33 -10.32
C GLY A 234 -3.34 0.07 -10.74
N PHE A 235 -2.39 0.16 -9.81
CA PHE A 235 -0.95 0.21 -10.15
C PHE A 235 -0.48 -1.16 -10.63
N ASP A 236 0.57 -1.20 -11.46
CA ASP A 236 1.03 -2.45 -12.09
C ASP A 236 2.24 -3.09 -11.37
N ALA A 237 2.95 -2.33 -10.53
CA ALA A 237 4.14 -2.79 -9.80
C ALA A 237 4.47 -1.90 -8.59
N THR A 238 5.39 -2.34 -7.73
CA THR A 238 5.95 -1.57 -6.60
C THR A 238 7.48 -1.67 -6.56
N SER A 239 8.13 -0.70 -5.93
CA SER A 239 9.54 -0.78 -5.53
C SER A 239 9.76 -1.47 -4.19
N CYS A 240 8.70 -1.70 -3.42
CA CYS A 240 8.77 -2.32 -2.10
C CYS A 240 9.04 -3.83 -2.23
N VAL A 241 10.28 -4.23 -1.97
CA VAL A 241 10.71 -5.63 -2.03
C VAL A 241 9.90 -6.51 -1.07
N LYS A 242 9.62 -6.02 0.14
CA LYS A 242 8.83 -6.75 1.14
C LYS A 242 7.40 -7.00 0.64
N ALA A 243 6.78 -6.03 -0.04
CA ALA A 243 5.46 -6.20 -0.62
C ALA A 243 5.43 -7.25 -1.74
N GLY A 244 6.47 -7.29 -2.59
CA GLY A 244 6.57 -8.34 -3.60
C GLY A 244 6.77 -9.74 -3.00
N HIS A 245 7.53 -9.85 -1.91
CA HIS A 245 7.72 -11.12 -1.20
C HIS A 245 6.44 -11.61 -0.49
N VAL A 246 5.74 -10.72 0.22
CA VAL A 246 4.57 -11.09 1.04
C VAL A 246 3.29 -11.24 0.20
N PHE A 247 3.09 -10.38 -0.78
CA PHE A 247 1.84 -10.32 -1.56
C PHE A 247 1.98 -10.77 -3.02
N GLY A 248 3.18 -11.15 -3.46
CA GLY A 248 3.43 -11.54 -4.85
C GLY A 248 3.28 -10.39 -5.86
N ILE A 249 3.33 -9.13 -5.41
CA ILE A 249 3.19 -7.96 -6.28
C ILE A 249 4.44 -7.83 -7.16
N PRO A 250 4.31 -7.58 -8.48
CA PRO A 250 5.46 -7.37 -9.35
C PRO A 250 6.37 -6.25 -8.83
N ILE A 251 7.67 -6.56 -8.69
CA ILE A 251 8.68 -5.59 -8.26
C ILE A 251 9.29 -4.91 -9.48
N LYS A 252 9.38 -3.58 -9.45
CA LYS A 252 10.15 -2.79 -10.42
C LYS A 252 11.03 -1.77 -9.71
N GLY A 253 12.25 -1.61 -10.19
CA GLY A 253 13.23 -0.66 -9.66
C GLY A 253 14.28 -0.32 -10.70
N THR A 254 15.03 0.74 -10.44
CA THR A 254 16.18 1.17 -11.24
C THR A 254 17.34 1.46 -10.29
N HIS A 255 18.44 2.03 -10.81
CA HIS A 255 19.44 2.66 -9.96
C HIS A 255 19.02 4.06 -9.49
N ALA A 256 19.70 4.59 -8.48
CA ALA A 256 19.47 5.92 -7.89
C ALA A 256 20.58 6.91 -8.25
N HIS A 257 20.38 8.22 -7.99
CA HIS A 257 21.42 9.23 -8.18
C HIS A 257 22.71 8.90 -7.42
N ALA A 258 22.61 8.42 -6.18
CA ALA A 258 23.77 8.03 -5.37
C ALA A 258 24.64 6.96 -6.04
N PHE A 259 24.05 6.07 -6.85
CA PHE A 259 24.81 5.11 -7.64
C PHE A 259 25.60 5.83 -8.73
N VAL A 260 24.96 6.72 -9.50
CA VAL A 260 25.61 7.48 -10.57
C VAL A 260 26.76 8.34 -10.03
N THR A 261 26.53 9.07 -8.94
CA THR A 261 27.53 9.96 -8.32
C THR A 261 28.68 9.22 -7.63
N SER A 262 28.57 7.91 -7.43
CA SER A 262 29.67 7.10 -6.85
C SER A 262 30.81 6.83 -7.85
N PHE A 263 30.57 7.07 -9.14
CA PHE A 263 31.57 6.93 -10.19
C PHE A 263 32.21 8.30 -10.46
N SER A 264 33.53 8.37 -10.32
CA SER A 264 34.31 9.58 -10.60
C SER A 264 34.80 9.64 -12.06
N GLY A 265 34.90 8.50 -12.74
CA GLY A 265 35.30 8.44 -14.15
C GLY A 265 35.44 7.02 -14.68
N LEU A 266 35.88 6.89 -15.93
CA LEU A 266 36.02 5.60 -16.62
C LEU A 266 37.00 4.64 -15.94
N ASP A 267 37.95 5.16 -15.14
CA ASP A 267 38.87 4.35 -14.35
C ASP A 267 38.17 3.41 -13.36
N ASN A 268 36.96 3.74 -12.92
CA ASN A 268 36.17 2.87 -12.04
C ASN A 268 35.77 1.55 -12.72
N LEU A 269 35.83 1.48 -14.06
CA LEU A 269 35.54 0.26 -14.83
C LEU A 269 36.72 -0.72 -14.90
N LYS A 270 37.94 -0.33 -14.47
CA LYS A 270 39.15 -1.17 -14.54
C LYS A 270 39.00 -2.52 -13.81
N LYS A 271 38.12 -2.59 -12.81
CA LYS A 271 37.83 -3.82 -12.06
C LYS A 271 36.81 -4.72 -12.77
N MET A 272 36.07 -4.21 -13.76
CA MET A 272 35.12 -4.97 -14.56
C MET A 272 35.81 -5.57 -15.80
N THR A 273 36.67 -6.55 -15.57
CA THR A 273 37.37 -7.27 -16.65
C THR A 273 36.49 -8.29 -17.36
N ASN A 274 35.44 -8.78 -16.69
CA ASN A 274 34.46 -9.71 -17.25
C ASN A 274 33.13 -8.99 -17.49
N CYS A 275 32.80 -8.74 -18.75
CA CYS A 275 31.53 -8.14 -19.17
C CYS A 275 30.41 -9.19 -19.36
N GLY A 276 30.63 -10.42 -18.90
CA GLY A 276 29.64 -11.50 -18.94
C GLY A 276 29.10 -11.74 -20.36
N GLN A 277 27.78 -11.66 -20.48
CA GLN A 277 27.06 -11.90 -21.75
C GLN A 277 27.34 -10.85 -22.82
N LEU A 278 27.87 -9.68 -22.45
CA LEU A 278 28.23 -8.62 -23.40
C LEU A 278 29.62 -8.82 -24.00
N GLY A 279 30.44 -9.71 -23.42
CA GLY A 279 31.78 -9.99 -23.93
C GLY A 279 32.80 -8.86 -23.69
N PRO A 280 34.10 -9.16 -23.80
CA PRO A 280 35.19 -8.32 -23.27
C PRO A 280 35.34 -6.95 -23.96
N LYS A 281 34.78 -6.78 -25.17
CA LYS A 281 34.85 -5.54 -25.95
C LYS A 281 33.72 -4.56 -25.67
N PHE A 282 32.80 -4.85 -24.75
CA PHE A 282 31.64 -3.98 -24.53
C PHE A 282 32.02 -2.54 -24.16
N VAL A 283 32.97 -2.38 -23.25
CA VAL A 283 33.42 -1.05 -22.83
C VAL A 283 34.07 -0.29 -23.99
N SER A 284 34.92 -0.96 -24.79
CA SER A 284 35.56 -0.31 -25.95
C SER A 284 34.54 0.12 -27.00
N ASP A 285 33.51 -0.68 -27.25
CA ASP A 285 32.48 -0.35 -28.23
C ASP A 285 31.63 0.85 -27.78
N VAL A 286 31.33 0.95 -26.48
CA VAL A 286 30.65 2.14 -25.93
C VAL A 286 31.50 3.40 -26.12
N LEU A 287 32.81 3.31 -25.90
CA LEU A 287 33.73 4.44 -26.10
C LEU A 287 33.85 4.82 -27.59
N GLU A 288 33.79 3.85 -28.49
CA GLU A 288 33.72 4.10 -29.92
C GLU A 288 32.42 4.84 -30.29
N TYR A 289 31.27 4.41 -29.76
CA TYR A 289 30.01 5.13 -29.93
C TYR A 289 30.05 6.54 -29.36
N ARG A 290 30.74 6.73 -28.24
CA ARG A 290 30.92 8.06 -27.64
C ARG A 290 31.69 9.00 -28.56
N LEU A 291 32.75 8.50 -29.20
CA LEU A 291 33.50 9.24 -30.21
C LEU A 291 32.63 9.55 -31.44
N ARG A 292 31.90 8.55 -31.95
CA ARG A 292 31.08 8.67 -33.17
C ARG A 292 29.89 9.61 -33.01
N THR A 293 29.28 9.66 -31.83
CA THR A 293 28.11 10.50 -31.53
C THR A 293 28.50 11.92 -31.08
N GLY A 294 29.80 12.22 -30.93
CA GLY A 294 30.27 13.51 -30.44
C GLY A 294 30.03 13.73 -28.93
N ALA A 295 29.70 12.69 -28.18
CA ALA A 295 29.39 12.73 -26.75
C ALA A 295 30.64 12.82 -25.85
N MET A 296 31.73 13.41 -26.32
CA MET A 296 33.01 13.47 -25.58
C MET A 296 32.98 14.50 -24.44
N ALA A 297 32.07 15.49 -24.50
CA ALA A 297 31.92 16.51 -23.46
C ALA A 297 31.03 16.08 -22.28
N THR A 298 30.45 14.86 -22.33
CA THR A 298 29.56 14.35 -21.30
C THR A 298 30.33 13.95 -20.03
N ASN A 299 29.63 13.75 -18.92
CA ASN A 299 30.26 13.31 -17.67
C ASN A 299 30.77 11.85 -17.76
N ASP A 300 32.07 11.66 -17.52
CA ASP A 300 32.74 10.35 -17.55
C ASP A 300 32.25 9.38 -16.46
N GLY A 301 31.98 9.90 -15.26
CA GLY A 301 31.45 9.12 -14.15
C GLY A 301 30.05 8.61 -14.42
N GLU A 302 29.18 9.45 -14.99
CA GLU A 302 27.83 9.06 -15.41
C GLU A 302 27.85 7.96 -16.49
N LEU A 303 28.72 8.09 -17.50
CA LEU A 303 28.90 7.04 -18.49
C LEU A 303 29.41 5.74 -17.86
N ALA A 304 30.40 5.82 -16.96
CA ALA A 304 30.92 4.67 -16.25
C ALA A 304 29.82 3.96 -15.43
N ALA A 305 28.94 4.73 -14.77
CA ALA A 305 27.81 4.18 -14.03
C ALA A 305 26.85 3.42 -14.95
N PHE A 306 26.51 3.98 -16.11
CA PHE A 306 25.61 3.31 -17.07
C PHE A 306 26.22 2.04 -17.66
N ILE A 307 27.52 2.07 -18.02
CA ILE A 307 28.25 0.88 -18.48
C ILE A 307 28.25 -0.20 -17.40
N SER A 308 28.58 0.17 -16.16
CA SER A 308 28.61 -0.73 -15.01
C SER A 308 27.24 -1.39 -14.76
N TYR A 309 26.17 -0.60 -14.84
CA TYR A 309 24.80 -1.11 -14.68
C TYR A 309 24.39 -2.01 -15.85
N ALA A 310 24.74 -1.66 -17.09
CA ALA A 310 24.45 -2.45 -18.28
C ALA A 310 25.17 -3.80 -18.28
N ILE A 311 26.44 -3.84 -17.87
CA ILE A 311 27.19 -5.11 -17.70
C ILE A 311 26.51 -6.02 -16.69
N SER A 312 26.03 -5.46 -15.59
CA SER A 312 25.37 -6.21 -14.51
C SER A 312 23.95 -6.66 -14.91
N PHE A 313 23.22 -5.83 -15.66
CA PHE A 313 21.80 -6.00 -15.96
C PHE A 313 21.46 -5.67 -17.43
N PRO A 314 21.97 -6.45 -18.40
CA PRO A 314 21.92 -6.09 -19.82
C PRO A 314 20.50 -6.06 -20.41
N LYS A 315 19.55 -6.80 -19.81
CA LYS A 315 18.14 -6.86 -20.25
C LYS A 315 17.23 -5.82 -19.61
N SER A 316 17.70 -5.09 -18.60
CA SER A 316 16.85 -4.23 -17.77
C SER A 316 17.44 -2.84 -17.53
N LEU A 317 18.28 -2.35 -18.44
CA LEU A 317 18.83 -1.01 -18.35
C LEU A 317 17.73 0.05 -18.48
N LEU A 318 17.42 0.72 -17.37
CA LEU A 318 16.59 1.92 -17.30
C LEU A 318 17.42 3.04 -16.67
N ALA A 319 18.00 3.89 -17.52
CA ALA A 319 19.03 4.83 -17.11
C ALA A 319 18.45 6.12 -16.52
N LEU A 320 18.94 6.53 -15.35
CA LEU A 320 18.63 7.81 -14.73
C LEU A 320 19.51 8.92 -15.34
N VAL A 321 18.92 9.75 -16.20
CA VAL A 321 19.67 10.67 -17.09
C VAL A 321 19.76 12.11 -16.57
N ASP A 322 19.09 12.44 -15.47
CA ASP A 322 19.00 13.79 -14.92
C ASP A 322 19.90 14.00 -13.70
N THR A 323 21.04 13.29 -13.62
CA THR A 323 21.98 13.46 -12.49
C THR A 323 22.82 14.73 -12.63
N TYR A 324 23.30 15.04 -13.85
CA TYR A 324 24.09 16.25 -14.13
C TYR A 324 23.34 17.17 -15.09
N ASP A 325 23.18 16.73 -16.34
CA ASP A 325 22.43 17.43 -17.36
C ASP A 325 21.74 16.40 -18.26
N THR A 326 20.42 16.50 -18.40
CA THR A 326 19.63 15.53 -19.16
C THR A 326 20.02 15.50 -20.64
N LEU A 327 20.15 16.66 -21.27
CA LEU A 327 20.30 16.77 -22.73
C LEU A 327 21.77 16.75 -23.16
N TYR A 328 22.66 17.31 -22.35
CA TYR A 328 24.07 17.46 -22.67
C TYR A 328 24.98 16.40 -22.02
N SER A 329 24.46 15.59 -21.09
CA SER A 329 25.22 14.49 -20.47
C SER A 329 24.47 13.16 -20.47
N GLY A 330 23.33 13.07 -19.78
CA GLY A 330 22.68 11.79 -19.49
C GLY A 330 22.09 11.09 -20.70
N VAL A 331 21.32 11.79 -21.54
CA VAL A 331 20.76 11.19 -22.77
C VAL A 331 21.87 10.80 -23.75
N PRO A 332 22.88 11.65 -24.05
CA PRO A 332 24.01 11.24 -24.89
C PRO A 332 24.76 10.01 -24.33
N ASN A 333 25.04 9.97 -23.03
CA ASN A 333 25.68 8.83 -22.37
C ASN A 333 24.83 7.55 -22.47
N PHE A 334 23.52 7.67 -22.25
CA PHE A 334 22.59 6.55 -22.41
C PHE A 334 22.59 6.01 -23.84
N LEU A 335 22.55 6.89 -24.86
CA LEU A 335 22.56 6.47 -26.26
C LEU A 335 23.80 5.66 -26.63
N CYS A 336 24.99 6.06 -26.12
CA CYS A 336 26.23 5.31 -26.35
C CYS A 336 26.13 3.87 -25.81
N VAL A 337 25.61 3.71 -24.59
CA VAL A 337 25.45 2.40 -23.95
C VAL A 337 24.34 1.60 -24.63
N ALA A 338 23.23 2.24 -24.99
CA ALA A 338 22.08 1.63 -25.66
C ALA A 338 22.46 1.05 -27.02
N LEU A 339 23.20 1.78 -27.85
CA LEU A 339 23.67 1.31 -29.16
C LEU A 339 24.58 0.08 -29.01
N ALA A 340 25.54 0.13 -28.08
CA ALA A 340 26.43 -1.00 -27.81
C ALA A 340 25.70 -2.25 -27.28
N LEU A 341 24.60 -2.07 -26.54
CA LEU A 341 23.71 -3.16 -26.10
C LEU A 341 22.93 -3.75 -27.28
N LEU A 342 22.40 -2.91 -28.16
CA LEU A 342 21.65 -3.34 -29.35
C LEU A 342 22.51 -4.19 -30.29
N ASP A 343 23.77 -3.81 -30.50
CA ASP A 343 24.73 -4.59 -31.30
C ASP A 343 24.99 -6.00 -30.72
N ARG A 344 24.70 -6.18 -29.44
CA ARG A 344 24.85 -7.45 -28.71
C ARG A 344 23.53 -8.20 -28.54
N GLY A 345 22.46 -7.75 -29.19
CA GLY A 345 21.14 -8.36 -29.13
C GLY A 345 20.37 -8.08 -27.85
N PHE A 346 20.77 -7.07 -27.06
CA PHE A 346 20.06 -6.65 -25.86
C PHE A 346 19.31 -5.33 -26.09
N THR A 347 18.05 -5.27 -25.66
CA THR A 347 17.22 -4.06 -25.78
C THR A 347 17.16 -3.34 -24.43
N PRO A 348 17.61 -2.08 -24.32
CA PRO A 348 17.44 -1.30 -23.10
C PRO A 348 15.95 -1.00 -22.86
N VAL A 349 15.58 -0.82 -21.59
CA VAL A 349 14.20 -0.54 -21.18
C VAL A 349 13.83 0.92 -21.44
N GLY A 350 14.77 1.85 -21.24
CA GLY A 350 14.56 3.27 -21.52
C GLY A 350 15.35 4.19 -20.60
N VAL A 351 14.83 5.39 -20.39
CA VAL A 351 15.38 6.42 -19.51
C VAL A 351 14.38 6.84 -18.41
N ARG A 352 14.89 7.34 -17.28
CA ARG A 352 14.12 7.88 -16.17
C ARG A 352 14.51 9.34 -15.92
N LEU A 353 13.49 10.18 -15.73
CA LEU A 353 13.61 11.59 -15.35
C LEU A 353 12.91 11.80 -14.00
N ASP A 354 13.64 12.26 -12.97
CA ASP A 354 13.10 12.55 -11.64
C ASP A 354 12.82 14.05 -11.45
N SER A 355 13.56 14.90 -12.17
CA SER A 355 13.54 16.37 -12.10
C SER A 355 13.33 17.01 -13.49
N GLY A 356 13.18 18.34 -13.52
CA GLY A 356 12.92 19.12 -14.73
C GLY A 356 11.45 19.21 -15.15
N GLN A 357 11.16 20.08 -16.12
CA GLN A 357 9.83 20.24 -16.68
C GLN A 357 9.58 19.09 -17.68
N ARG A 358 8.59 18.24 -17.39
CA ARG A 358 8.29 17.03 -18.19
C ARG A 358 7.39 17.28 -19.41
N SER A 359 6.73 18.44 -19.44
CA SER A 359 5.95 18.91 -20.59
C SER A 359 6.71 20.09 -21.20
N GLU A 360 7.33 19.88 -22.36
CA GLU A 360 7.68 21.02 -23.21
C GLU A 360 6.36 21.62 -23.72
N GLU A 361 5.85 22.65 -23.04
CA GLU A 361 5.10 23.67 -23.78
C GLU A 361 6.15 24.35 -24.66
N TYR A 362 6.22 23.92 -25.92
CA TYR A 362 6.67 24.79 -26.99
C TYR A 362 5.73 25.99 -27.00
N VAL A 363 6.06 27.02 -26.20
CA VAL A 363 5.58 28.37 -26.46
C VAL A 363 6.27 28.77 -27.75
N SER A 364 5.66 28.39 -28.88
CA SER A 364 5.99 28.96 -30.17
C SER A 364 5.93 30.46 -29.98
N GLY A 365 7.09 31.12 -30.10
CA GLY A 365 7.19 32.57 -30.11
C GLY A 365 6.26 33.12 -31.19
N GLY A 366 5.07 33.55 -30.77
CA GLY A 366 4.20 34.40 -31.54
C GLY A 366 4.79 35.80 -31.48
N GLY A 367 5.61 36.13 -32.48
CA GLY A 367 6.02 37.50 -32.72
C GLY A 367 4.80 38.42 -32.82
N LYS A 368 4.93 39.58 -32.19
CA LYS A 368 4.39 40.83 -32.70
C LYS A 368 5.50 41.87 -32.64
#